data_AF-A0A3N4J6H3-F1
#
_entry.id   AF-A0A3N4J6H3-F1
#
_cell.length_a   1.000
_cell.length_b   1.000
_cell.length_c   1.000
_cell.angle_alpha   90.00
_cell.angle_beta   90.00
_cell.angle_gamma   90.00
#
_symmetry.space_group_name_H-M   'P 1'
#
loop_
_entity.id
_entity.type
_entity.pdbx_description
1 polymer ?
#
loop_
_entity_poly.entity_id
_entity_poly.type
_entity_poly.pdbx_seq_one_letter_code
_entity_poly.pdbx_strand_id
1 'polypeptide(L)'
;MFDLQRALTSEGVYQDLVRRVASVKLKRASEKGSHTYHHARLQLWHENPPADALVTDIASGMTGVSQASRAKFVLRCSRLMIYFGGSGCFLTCFLTDDITLKSDGNKLMLVPTKYKGGLVKSPKTVKACTRGSEISKGGFRLDKEKISPGEEYSFEDFSYIHINFKDTEHLNKFQKLWNEMMATRRLERARIRAQRQQLEATTWAPLAVS
;
A
#
# COMPACT_ATOMS: atom_id res chain seq x y z
N MET A 1 -6.05 -18.93 9.66
CA MET A 1 -5.52 -18.69 8.28
C MET A 1 -4.74 -17.39 8.19
N PHE A 2 -5.28 -16.26 8.67
CA PHE A 2 -4.56 -14.98 8.64
C PHE A 2 -3.35 -14.92 9.57
N ASP A 3 -3.31 -15.68 10.67
CA ASP A 3 -2.12 -15.76 11.53
C ASP A 3 -0.92 -16.39 10.84
N LEU A 4 -1.15 -17.47 10.08
CA LEU A 4 -0.10 -18.11 9.29
C LEU A 4 0.40 -17.16 8.20
N GLN A 5 -0.51 -16.53 7.46
CA GLN A 5 -0.17 -15.55 6.45
C GLN A 5 0.64 -14.40 7.06
N ARG A 6 0.19 -13.86 8.19
CA ARG A 6 0.89 -12.80 8.94
C ARG A 6 2.26 -13.25 9.41
N ALA A 7 2.42 -14.48 9.89
CA ALA A 7 3.70 -15.02 10.32
C ALA A 7 4.70 -15.16 9.16
N LEU A 8 4.19 -15.48 7.96
CA LEU A 8 5.02 -15.67 6.76
C LEU A 8 5.37 -14.34 6.07
N THR A 9 4.44 -13.39 5.97
CA THR A 9 4.64 -12.14 5.21
C THR A 9 4.97 -10.94 6.09
N SER A 10 4.81 -11.05 7.41
CA SER A 10 4.88 -9.93 8.37
C SER A 10 3.88 -8.80 8.08
N GLU A 11 2.78 -9.12 7.39
CA GLU A 11 1.69 -8.20 7.06
C GLU A 11 0.35 -8.71 7.60
N GLY A 12 -0.45 -7.81 8.17
CA GLY A 12 -1.80 -8.11 8.59
C GLY A 12 -2.80 -7.98 7.44
N VAL A 13 -3.79 -8.86 7.40
CA VAL A 13 -4.95 -8.73 6.50
C VAL A 13 -6.04 -7.99 7.27
N TYR A 14 -6.37 -6.78 6.82
CA TYR A 14 -7.34 -5.90 7.46
C TYR A 14 -8.76 -6.10 6.91
N GLN A 15 -8.85 -6.48 5.63
CA GLN A 15 -10.11 -6.82 5.00
C GLN A 15 -9.90 -8.00 4.08
N ASP A 16 -10.82 -8.94 4.11
CA ASP A 16 -10.89 -10.07 3.18
C ASP A 16 -12.30 -10.20 2.61
N LEU A 17 -12.43 -9.94 1.32
CA LEU A 17 -13.69 -9.99 0.58
C LEU A 17 -13.70 -11.20 -0.33
N VAL A 18 -14.17 -12.31 0.23
CA VAL A 18 -14.37 -13.57 -0.48
C VAL A 18 -15.76 -13.62 -1.10
N ARG A 19 -15.86 -13.92 -2.40
CA ARG A 19 -17.14 -14.08 -3.14
C ARG A 19 -18.07 -12.84 -3.14
N ARG A 20 -17.61 -11.68 -2.67
CA ARG A 20 -18.35 -10.40 -2.68
C ARG A 20 -18.11 -9.56 -3.94
N VAL A 21 -17.17 -9.98 -4.78
CA VAL A 21 -16.79 -9.29 -6.00
C VAL A 21 -17.34 -10.08 -7.19
N ALA A 22 -18.10 -9.39 -8.04
CA ALA A 22 -18.72 -9.95 -9.22
C ALA A 22 -17.69 -10.12 -10.34
N SER A 23 -16.90 -9.07 -10.59
CA SER A 23 -15.81 -9.10 -11.57
C SER A 23 -14.76 -8.03 -11.29
N VAL A 24 -13.57 -8.23 -11.84
CA VAL A 24 -12.52 -7.22 -11.90
C VAL A 24 -12.12 -7.02 -13.36
N LYS A 25 -12.20 -5.77 -13.83
CA LYS A 25 -11.82 -5.40 -15.20
C LYS A 25 -10.53 -4.58 -15.16
N LEU A 26 -9.51 -5.05 -15.87
CA LEU A 26 -8.20 -4.43 -15.95
C LEU A 26 -7.93 -3.95 -17.37
N LYS A 27 -7.30 -2.79 -17.50
CA LYS A 27 -6.69 -2.35 -18.76
C LYS A 27 -5.27 -1.87 -18.50
N ARG A 28 -4.29 -2.64 -18.99
CA ARG A 28 -2.90 -2.19 -19.03
C ARG A 28 -2.76 -1.06 -20.04
N ALA A 29 -1.89 -0.11 -19.74
CA ALA A 29 -1.70 1.08 -20.58
C ALA A 29 -1.06 0.73 -21.94
N SER A 30 -0.26 -0.33 -22.00
CA SER A 30 0.38 -0.84 -23.23
C SER A 30 -0.53 -1.70 -24.10
N GLU A 31 -1.65 -2.19 -23.55
CA GLU A 31 -2.53 -3.14 -24.24
C GLU A 31 -3.72 -2.43 -24.90
N LYS A 32 -4.10 -2.88 -26.10
CA LYS A 32 -5.31 -2.38 -26.78
C LYS A 32 -6.60 -2.89 -26.13
N GLY A 33 -6.56 -4.10 -25.57
CA GLY A 33 -7.70 -4.78 -24.95
C GLY A 33 -7.86 -4.52 -23.45
N SER A 34 -8.94 -5.06 -22.89
CA SER A 34 -9.15 -5.12 -21.44
C SER A 34 -9.49 -6.54 -21.03
N HIS A 35 -8.98 -6.98 -19.89
CA HIS A 35 -9.22 -8.32 -19.36
C HIS A 35 -10.24 -8.25 -18.22
N THR A 36 -11.22 -9.17 -18.23
CA THR A 36 -12.22 -9.27 -17.17
C THR A 36 -12.10 -10.60 -16.47
N TYR A 37 -11.93 -10.56 -15.15
CA TYR A 37 -11.86 -11.73 -14.30
C TYR A 37 -13.16 -11.86 -13.52
N HIS A 38 -13.77 -13.04 -13.62
CA HIS A 38 -14.90 -13.43 -12.79
C HIS A 38 -14.36 -14.28 -11.64
N HIS A 39 -14.92 -14.13 -10.44
CA HIS A 39 -14.43 -14.79 -9.21
C HIS A 39 -13.10 -14.25 -8.65
N ALA A 40 -13.04 -12.94 -8.42
CA ALA A 40 -11.94 -12.33 -7.68
C ALA A 40 -12.17 -12.38 -6.16
N ARG A 41 -11.07 -12.54 -5.40
CA ARG A 41 -11.00 -12.29 -3.96
C ARG A 41 -10.16 -11.05 -3.72
N LEU A 42 -10.68 -10.10 -2.95
CA LEU A 42 -9.96 -8.87 -2.62
C LEU A 42 -9.48 -8.89 -1.17
N GLN A 43 -8.25 -8.45 -0.95
CA GLN A 43 -7.72 -8.24 0.39
C GLN A 43 -7.01 -6.90 0.51
N LEU A 44 -7.15 -6.25 1.67
CA LEU A 44 -6.34 -5.11 2.05
C LEU A 44 -5.33 -5.54 3.11
N TRP A 45 -4.06 -5.32 2.79
CA TRP A 45 -2.92 -5.69 3.62
C TRP A 45 -2.26 -4.44 4.17
N HIS A 46 -1.74 -4.53 5.38
CA HIS A 46 -0.93 -3.49 6.00
C HIS A 46 0.28 -4.11 6.69
N GLU A 47 1.42 -3.45 6.56
CA GLU A 47 2.61 -3.84 7.29
C GLU A 47 2.42 -3.69 8.79
N ASN A 48 2.82 -4.72 9.53
CA ASN A 48 2.94 -4.61 10.97
C ASN A 48 4.08 -3.64 11.33
N PRO A 49 4.03 -3.00 12.51
CA PRO A 49 5.18 -2.33 13.08
C PRO A 49 6.44 -3.22 12.97
N PRO A 50 7.59 -2.68 12.55
CA PRO A 50 8.86 -3.35 12.81
C PRO A 50 8.93 -3.72 14.29
N ALA A 51 9.46 -4.91 14.64
CA ALA A 51 9.68 -5.28 16.03
C ALA A 51 10.56 -4.24 16.77
N ASP A 52 11.43 -3.56 16.01
CA ASP A 52 12.36 -2.54 16.48
C ASP A 52 11.79 -1.11 16.35
N ALA A 53 10.50 -0.96 16.00
CA ALA A 53 9.85 0.34 16.00
C ALA A 53 9.62 0.77 17.44
N LEU A 54 10.67 1.34 18.04
CA LEU A 54 10.67 1.99 19.33
C LEU A 54 9.35 2.73 19.53
N VAL A 55 8.56 2.19 20.47
CA VAL A 55 7.59 2.96 21.22
C VAL A 55 8.39 4.13 21.76
N THR A 56 8.26 5.28 21.11
CA THR A 56 8.74 6.54 21.67
C THR A 56 7.72 6.93 22.72
N ASP A 57 7.71 6.16 23.80
CA ASP A 57 7.17 6.63 25.05
C ASP A 57 8.09 7.77 25.49
N ILE A 58 7.49 8.95 25.51
CA ILE A 58 8.04 10.18 26.02
C ILE A 58 8.10 10.00 27.55
N ALA A 59 9.00 9.14 28.05
CA ALA A 59 9.31 8.97 29.47
C ALA A 59 10.48 7.99 29.65
N SER A 60 11.70 8.37 29.30
CA SER A 60 12.87 7.83 30.00
C SER A 60 13.93 8.91 30.05
N GLY A 61 14.12 9.44 31.25
CA GLY A 61 15.10 10.46 31.54
C GLY A 61 16.52 10.00 31.25
N MET A 62 17.36 11.00 31.01
CA MET A 62 18.76 11.10 31.45
C MET A 62 19.50 9.78 31.67
N THR A 63 20.39 9.42 30.76
CA THR A 63 21.82 9.12 30.98
C THR A 63 22.37 8.28 29.81
N GLY A 64 23.59 8.60 29.36
CA GLY A 64 24.42 7.66 28.59
C GLY A 64 24.47 7.89 27.08
N VAL A 65 25.49 8.64 26.65
CA VAL A 65 25.95 8.69 25.25
C VAL A 65 26.51 7.32 24.86
N SER A 66 25.91 6.64 23.88
CA SER A 66 26.55 5.77 22.85
C SER A 66 25.61 4.70 22.28
N GLN A 67 24.63 5.15 21.51
CA GLN A 67 24.25 4.59 20.23
C GLN A 67 23.16 5.54 19.76
N ALA A 68 23.49 6.42 18.82
CA ALA A 68 22.45 7.11 18.08
C ALA A 68 21.63 5.99 17.41
N SER A 69 20.55 5.57 18.08
CA SER A 69 19.56 4.65 17.54
C SER A 69 19.10 5.35 16.27
N ARG A 70 19.64 4.91 15.11
CA ARG A 70 19.20 5.39 13.81
C ARG A 70 17.76 4.96 13.71
N ALA A 71 16.85 5.80 14.21
CA ALA A 71 15.43 5.60 14.11
C ALA A 71 15.17 5.42 12.61
N LYS A 72 14.89 4.19 12.20
CA LYS A 72 14.59 3.89 10.81
C LYS A 72 13.23 4.53 10.53
N PHE A 73 13.27 5.74 9.97
CA PHE A 73 12.10 6.46 9.47
C PHE A 73 11.54 5.78 8.22
N VAL A 74 10.99 4.58 8.41
CA VAL A 74 10.39 3.76 7.36
C VAL A 74 8.88 3.89 7.46
N LEU A 75 8.28 4.40 6.39
CA LEU A 75 6.84 4.51 6.28
C LEU A 75 6.25 3.12 6.07
N ARG A 76 5.27 2.73 6.89
CA ARG A 76 4.58 1.46 6.72
C ARG A 76 3.77 1.46 5.43
N CYS A 77 3.74 0.31 4.78
CA CYS A 77 3.09 0.17 3.51
C CYS A 77 1.79 -0.62 3.62
N SER A 78 0.86 -0.23 2.77
CA SER A 78 -0.46 -0.84 2.65
C SER A 78 -0.61 -1.28 1.21
N ARG A 79 -1.23 -2.44 1.00
CA ARG A 79 -1.39 -3.03 -0.33
C ARG A 79 -2.80 -3.55 -0.55
N LEU A 80 -3.28 -3.40 -1.77
CA LEU A 80 -4.43 -4.12 -2.26
C LEU A 80 -3.94 -5.37 -3.00
N MET A 81 -4.47 -6.52 -2.59
CA MET A 81 -4.27 -7.80 -3.23
C MET A 81 -5.57 -8.23 -3.90
N ILE A 82 -5.50 -8.59 -5.19
CA ILE A 82 -6.62 -9.13 -5.96
C ILE A 82 -6.21 -10.50 -6.47
N TYR A 83 -6.81 -11.55 -5.92
CA TYR A 83 -6.59 -12.92 -6.38
C TYR A 83 -7.63 -13.25 -7.45
N PHE A 84 -7.16 -13.72 -8.60
CA PHE A 84 -8.03 -14.14 -9.69
C PHE A 84 -8.24 -15.66 -9.61
N GLY A 85 -9.46 -16.08 -9.31
CA GLY A 85 -9.81 -17.50 -9.20
C GLY A 85 -9.56 -18.23 -10.52
N GLY A 86 -9.01 -19.45 -10.45
CA GLY A 86 -8.77 -20.31 -11.60
C GLY A 86 -7.46 -20.03 -12.36
N SER A 87 -7.07 -18.77 -12.54
CA SER A 87 -5.80 -18.45 -13.22
C SER A 87 -4.58 -18.76 -12.35
N GLY A 88 -4.71 -18.62 -11.03
CA GLY A 88 -3.57 -18.76 -10.11
C GLY A 88 -2.59 -17.59 -10.17
N CYS A 89 -3.03 -16.47 -10.73
CA CYS A 89 -2.32 -15.20 -10.64
C CYS A 89 -3.03 -14.25 -9.66
N PHE A 90 -2.27 -13.25 -9.19
CA PHE A 90 -2.81 -12.16 -8.39
C PHE A 90 -2.24 -10.83 -8.85
N LEU A 91 -3.01 -9.77 -8.65
CA LEU A 91 -2.57 -8.39 -8.80
C LEU A 91 -2.27 -7.81 -7.42
N THR A 92 -1.17 -7.07 -7.29
CA THR A 92 -0.85 -6.27 -6.11
C THR A 92 -0.64 -4.82 -6.51
N CYS A 93 -1.17 -3.87 -5.75
CA CYS A 93 -0.83 -2.46 -5.87
C CYS A 93 -0.66 -1.83 -4.48
N PHE A 94 0.27 -0.88 -4.36
CA PHE A 94 0.43 -0.11 -3.13
C PHE A 94 -0.69 0.91 -3.00
N LEU A 95 -1.10 1.19 -1.76
CA LEU A 95 -1.97 2.31 -1.44
C LEU A 95 -1.11 3.57 -1.34
N THR A 96 -1.26 4.45 -2.33
CA THR A 96 -0.48 5.69 -2.47
C THR A 96 -1.40 6.87 -2.72
N ASP A 97 -0.88 8.10 -2.55
CA ASP A 97 -1.66 9.31 -2.86
C ASP A 97 -1.86 9.52 -4.37
N ASP A 98 -1.21 8.69 -5.17
CA ASP A 98 -1.27 8.70 -6.63
C ASP A 98 -2.54 7.98 -7.13
N ILE A 99 -3.29 7.33 -6.22
CA ILE A 99 -4.51 6.61 -6.51
C ILE A 99 -5.69 7.22 -5.75
N THR A 100 -6.75 7.54 -6.49
CA THR A 100 -8.05 7.93 -5.95
C THR A 100 -9.08 6.85 -6.26
N LEU A 101 -9.96 6.56 -5.30
CA LEU A 101 -11.12 5.71 -5.51
C LEU A 101 -12.31 6.53 -6.03
N LYS A 102 -12.94 6.06 -7.10
CA LYS A 102 -14.22 6.58 -7.60
C LYS A 102 -15.26 5.47 -7.63
N SER A 103 -16.47 5.75 -7.15
CA SER A 103 -17.58 4.81 -7.15
C SER A 103 -18.64 5.22 -8.17
N ASP A 104 -19.22 4.23 -8.85
CA ASP A 104 -20.37 4.37 -9.74
C ASP A 104 -21.28 3.14 -9.56
N GLY A 105 -22.37 3.30 -8.82
CA GLY A 105 -23.21 2.19 -8.36
C GLY A 105 -22.38 1.14 -7.61
N ASN A 106 -22.37 -0.11 -8.10
CA ASN A 106 -21.62 -1.21 -7.52
C ASN A 106 -20.16 -1.29 -8.02
N LYS A 107 -19.71 -0.33 -8.84
CA LYS A 107 -18.36 -0.32 -9.43
C LYS A 107 -17.47 0.62 -8.64
N LEU A 108 -16.31 0.14 -8.25
CA LEU A 108 -15.21 0.93 -7.69
C LEU A 108 -14.08 0.99 -8.70
N MET A 109 -13.60 2.19 -9.00
CA MET A 109 -12.52 2.44 -9.95
C MET A 109 -11.31 3.01 -9.20
N LEU A 110 -10.16 2.36 -9.36
CA LEU A 110 -8.88 2.94 -8.98
C LEU A 110 -8.41 3.77 -10.17
N VAL A 111 -8.29 5.08 -9.94
CA VAL A 111 -7.87 6.03 -10.97
C VAL A 111 -6.70 6.87 -10.50
N PRO A 112 -5.85 7.37 -11.41
CA PRO A 112 -4.77 8.28 -11.05
C PRO A 112 -5.32 9.54 -10.39
N THR A 113 -4.72 9.95 -9.28
CA THR A 113 -5.07 11.20 -8.58
C THR A 113 -4.70 12.40 -9.44
N LYS A 114 -5.63 13.36 -9.56
CA LYS A 114 -5.36 14.64 -10.22
C LYS A 114 -4.96 15.69 -9.18
N TYR A 115 -3.68 16.04 -9.15
CA TYR A 115 -3.19 17.14 -8.31
C TYR A 115 -3.57 18.49 -8.95
N LYS A 116 -4.14 19.39 -8.16
CA LYS A 116 -4.45 20.76 -8.59
C LYS A 116 -3.29 21.69 -8.23
N GLY A 117 -2.83 22.49 -9.19
CA GLY A 117 -2.06 23.72 -8.94
C GLY A 117 -0.67 23.58 -8.31
N GLY A 118 0.19 22.65 -8.75
CA GLY A 118 1.54 22.51 -8.19
C GLY A 118 2.62 22.04 -9.17
N LEU A 119 3.89 22.11 -8.72
CA LEU A 119 5.11 21.66 -9.40
C LEU A 119 5.14 20.13 -9.67
N VAL A 120 4.33 19.35 -8.94
CA VAL A 120 4.27 17.89 -9.06
C VAL A 120 3.25 17.49 -10.13
N LYS A 121 3.72 16.79 -11.16
CA LYS A 121 2.86 16.28 -12.25
C LYS A 121 1.91 15.20 -11.71
N SER A 122 0.66 15.24 -12.15
CA SER A 122 -0.30 14.18 -11.81
C SER A 122 0.10 12.85 -12.48
N PRO A 123 -0.02 11.72 -11.77
CA PRO A 123 0.12 10.40 -12.39
C PRO A 123 -0.90 10.23 -13.54
N LYS A 124 -0.51 9.49 -14.57
CA LYS A 124 -1.36 9.18 -15.73
C LYS A 124 -1.97 7.79 -15.67
N THR A 125 -1.42 6.92 -14.82
CA THR A 125 -1.69 5.48 -14.73
C THR A 125 -1.64 5.04 -13.28
N VAL A 126 -2.19 3.86 -13.01
CA VAL A 126 -2.10 3.18 -11.71
C VAL A 126 -1.02 2.11 -11.81
N LYS A 127 -0.05 2.14 -10.89
CA LYS A 127 1.02 1.15 -10.81
C LYS A 127 0.54 -0.10 -10.09
N ALA A 128 0.66 -1.26 -10.74
CA ALA A 128 0.34 -2.54 -10.13
C ALA A 128 1.21 -3.65 -10.74
N CYS A 129 1.45 -4.71 -9.97
CA CYS A 129 2.23 -5.86 -10.39
C CYS A 129 1.34 -7.09 -10.47
N THR A 130 1.36 -7.79 -11.61
CA THR A 130 0.72 -9.10 -11.74
C THR A 130 1.76 -10.18 -11.46
N ARG A 131 1.45 -11.13 -10.57
CA ARG A 131 2.32 -12.27 -10.27
C ARG A 131 1.61 -13.57 -10.63
N GLY A 132 2.34 -14.45 -11.31
CA GLY A 132 1.82 -15.71 -11.82
C GLY A 132 1.10 -15.59 -13.16
N SER A 133 0.73 -16.74 -13.70
CA SER A 133 0.02 -16.97 -14.96
C SER A 133 -0.74 -18.29 -14.88
N GLU A 134 -1.44 -18.65 -15.95
CA GLU A 134 -2.10 -19.97 -16.05
C GLU A 134 -1.10 -21.12 -15.93
N ILE A 135 0.08 -20.95 -16.53
CA ILE A 135 1.15 -21.96 -16.65
C ILE A 135 2.03 -22.00 -15.39
N SER A 136 2.21 -20.88 -14.69
CA SER A 136 3.04 -20.80 -13.48
C SER A 136 2.33 -20.00 -12.39
N LYS A 137 2.02 -20.65 -11.27
CA LYS A 137 1.24 -20.04 -10.19
C LYS A 137 2.05 -18.94 -9.50
N GLY A 138 1.37 -17.84 -9.18
CA GLY A 138 1.95 -16.75 -8.41
C GLY A 138 2.23 -17.20 -6.99
N GLY A 139 3.38 -16.82 -6.44
CA GLY A 139 3.80 -17.14 -5.08
C GLY A 139 4.31 -15.92 -4.33
N PHE A 140 4.37 -16.04 -3.01
CA PHE A 140 5.06 -15.10 -2.13
C PHE A 140 6.41 -15.67 -1.74
N ARG A 141 7.41 -14.82 -1.58
CA ARG A 141 8.68 -15.23 -0.99
C ARG A 141 8.48 -15.46 0.50
N LEU A 142 9.04 -16.55 1.02
CA LEU A 142 8.93 -16.95 2.43
C LEU A 142 10.15 -16.52 3.27
N ASP A 143 11.17 -15.97 2.62
CA ASP A 143 12.34 -15.35 3.24
C ASP A 143 12.03 -14.02 3.94
N LYS A 144 10.74 -13.65 4.00
CA LYS A 144 10.23 -12.37 4.54
C LYS A 144 10.76 -11.15 3.77
N GLU A 145 11.43 -11.34 2.65
CA GLU A 145 11.77 -10.25 1.73
C GLU A 145 10.47 -9.80 1.06
N LYS A 146 9.93 -8.69 1.58
CA LYS A 146 8.69 -8.10 1.09
C LYS A 146 8.93 -7.47 -0.26
N ILE A 147 7.85 -7.36 -1.05
CA ILE A 147 7.87 -6.49 -2.23
C ILE A 147 8.13 -5.07 -1.74
N SER A 148 9.28 -4.50 -2.08
CA SER A 148 9.67 -3.19 -1.59
C SER A 148 8.79 -2.12 -2.23
N PRO A 149 8.35 -1.11 -1.47
CA PRO A 149 7.71 0.08 -2.05
C PRO A 149 8.60 0.78 -3.08
N GLY A 150 9.93 0.66 -2.95
CA GLY A 150 10.88 1.19 -3.93
C GLY A 150 10.82 0.50 -5.30
N GLU A 151 10.27 -0.72 -5.36
CA GLU A 151 10.06 -1.44 -6.63
C GLU A 151 8.82 -0.94 -7.38
N GLU A 152 7.96 -0.09 -6.79
CA GLU A 152 6.72 0.38 -7.42
C GLU A 152 6.95 1.03 -8.80
N TYR A 153 8.10 1.69 -9.00
CA TYR A 153 8.45 2.28 -10.29
C TYR A 153 8.66 1.24 -11.40
N SER A 154 9.02 0.01 -11.04
CA SER A 154 9.17 -1.12 -11.97
C SER A 154 7.83 -1.80 -12.31
N PHE A 155 6.75 -1.43 -11.62
CA PHE A 155 5.45 -2.05 -11.83
C PHE A 155 4.83 -1.63 -13.16
N GLU A 156 3.95 -2.50 -13.63
CA GLU A 156 3.16 -2.29 -14.85
C GLU A 156 2.22 -1.09 -14.67
N ASP A 157 2.01 -0.37 -15.76
CA ASP A 157 1.06 0.74 -15.82
C ASP A 157 -0.32 0.26 -16.25
N PHE A 158 -1.33 0.55 -15.44
CA PHE A 158 -2.73 0.32 -15.76
C PHE A 158 -3.43 1.65 -16.04
N SER A 159 -4.14 1.73 -17.16
CA SER A 159 -5.03 2.88 -17.43
C SER A 159 -6.19 2.91 -16.43
N TYR A 160 -6.72 1.74 -16.09
CA TYR A 160 -7.74 1.61 -15.06
C TYR A 160 -7.77 0.19 -14.45
N ILE A 161 -8.19 0.14 -13.20
CA ILE A 161 -8.54 -1.09 -12.48
C ILE A 161 -9.94 -0.89 -11.91
N HIS A 162 -10.92 -1.63 -12.44
CA HIS A 162 -12.32 -1.55 -12.01
C HIS A 162 -12.70 -2.82 -11.25
N ILE A 163 -13.28 -2.64 -10.07
CA ILE A 163 -13.77 -3.72 -9.22
C ILE A 163 -15.28 -3.59 -9.17
N ASN A 164 -16.00 -4.57 -9.69
CA ASN A 164 -17.45 -4.61 -9.62
C ASN A 164 -17.85 -5.48 -8.44
N PHE A 165 -18.48 -4.88 -7.44
CA PHE A 165 -18.99 -5.57 -6.26
C PHE A 165 -20.35 -6.17 -6.57
N LYS A 166 -20.71 -7.25 -5.87
CA LYS A 166 -22.07 -7.81 -5.95
C LYS A 166 -23.11 -6.91 -5.28
N ASP A 167 -22.66 -6.06 -4.37
CA ASP A 167 -23.50 -5.27 -3.49
C ASP A 167 -22.74 -4.00 -3.05
N THR A 168 -23.47 -2.88 -2.90
CA THR A 168 -22.93 -1.56 -2.54
C THR A 168 -22.45 -1.51 -1.09
N GLU A 169 -23.03 -2.30 -0.18
CA GLU A 169 -22.62 -2.29 1.23
C GLU A 169 -21.14 -2.64 1.38
N HIS A 170 -20.71 -3.70 0.67
CA HIS A 170 -19.34 -4.17 0.68
C HIS A 170 -18.37 -3.21 -0.03
N LEU A 171 -18.84 -2.54 -1.09
CA LEU A 171 -18.09 -1.47 -1.74
C LEU A 171 -17.84 -0.32 -0.76
N ASN A 172 -18.89 0.14 -0.07
CA ASN A 172 -18.81 1.25 0.88
C ASN A 172 -17.88 0.92 2.06
N LYS A 173 -17.98 -0.30 2.60
CA LYS A 173 -17.07 -0.80 3.65
C LYS A 173 -15.61 -0.80 3.17
N PHE A 174 -15.36 -1.32 1.97
CA PHE A 174 -14.02 -1.34 1.38
C PHE A 174 -13.46 0.08 1.18
N GLN A 175 -14.25 0.98 0.61
CA GLN A 175 -13.86 2.36 0.35
C GLN A 175 -13.58 3.13 1.64
N LYS A 176 -14.41 2.93 2.68
CA LYS A 176 -14.19 3.52 4.00
C LYS A 176 -12.85 3.09 4.58
N LEU A 177 -12.56 1.79 4.59
CA LEU A 177 -11.30 1.27 5.12
C LEU A 177 -10.09 1.74 4.31
N TRP A 178 -10.18 1.75 2.97
CA TRP A 178 -9.11 2.32 2.13
C TRP A 178 -8.80 3.77 2.54
N ASN A 179 -9.82 4.59 2.74
CA ASN A 179 -9.65 5.99 3.14
C ASN A 179 -9.02 6.13 4.53
N GLU A 180 -9.42 5.28 5.49
CA GLU A 180 -8.82 5.23 6.83
C GLU A 180 -7.33 4.85 6.78
N MET A 181 -6.97 3.85 5.97
CA MET A 181 -5.58 3.44 5.75
C MET A 181 -4.76 4.56 5.09
N MET A 182 -5.33 5.26 4.11
CA MET A 182 -4.69 6.41 3.46
C MET A 182 -4.50 7.59 4.43
N ALA A 183 -5.49 7.88 5.27
CA ALA A 183 -5.39 8.91 6.30
C ALA A 183 -4.28 8.58 7.31
N THR A 184 -4.24 7.33 7.80
CA THR A 184 -3.18 6.84 8.70
C THR A 184 -1.80 7.00 8.07
N ARG A 185 -1.64 6.58 6.81
CA ARG A 185 -0.37 6.73 6.07
C ARG A 185 0.05 8.19 5.90
N ARG A 186 -0.89 9.12 5.68
CA ARG A 186 -0.59 10.56 5.59
C ARG A 186 -0.12 11.12 6.92
N LEU A 187 -0.74 10.72 8.03
CA LEU A 187 -0.34 11.10 9.38
C LEU A 187 1.06 10.56 9.71
N GLU A 188 1.33 9.28 9.44
CA GLU A 188 2.66 8.69 9.64
C GLU A 188 3.74 9.44 8.86
N ARG A 189 3.47 9.79 7.60
CA ARG A 189 4.41 10.55 6.77
C ARG A 189 4.65 11.96 7.30
N ALA A 190 3.61 12.64 7.79
CA ALA A 190 3.75 13.96 8.41
C ALA A 190 4.61 13.86 9.68
N ARG A 191 4.37 12.87 10.53
CA ARG A 191 5.17 12.59 11.73
C ARG A 191 6.64 12.32 11.38
N ILE A 192 6.90 11.44 10.42
CA ILE A 192 8.27 11.13 9.95
C ILE A 192 8.97 12.38 9.42
N ARG A 193 8.29 13.22 8.64
CA ARG A 193 8.85 14.48 8.13
C ARG A 193 9.22 15.43 9.26
N ALA A 194 8.33 15.62 10.23
CA ALA A 194 8.58 16.49 11.38
C ALA A 194 9.78 16.01 12.20
N GLN A 195 9.88 14.70 12.45
CA GLN A 195 11.02 14.10 13.18
C GLN A 195 12.34 14.25 12.41
N ARG A 196 12.34 14.11 11.08
CA ARG A 196 13.54 14.36 10.26
C ARG A 196 13.99 15.82 10.33
N GLN A 197 13.06 16.76 10.21
CA GLN A 197 13.36 18.19 10.33
C GLN A 197 13.92 18.56 11.70
N GLN A 198 13.38 17.98 12.78
CA GLN A 198 13.91 18.16 14.14
C GLN A 198 15.34 17.63 14.27
N LEU A 199 15.61 16.42 13.78
CA LEU A 199 16.96 15.84 13.81
C LEU A 199 17.96 16.66 13.00
N GLU A 200 17.58 17.13 11.81
CA GLU A 200 18.40 18.03 11.01
C GLU A 200 18.68 19.32 11.80
N ALA A 201 17.66 19.99 12.32
CA ALA A 201 17.84 21.22 13.11
C ALA A 201 18.75 21.03 14.35
N THR A 202 18.64 19.90 15.06
CA THR A 202 19.49 19.58 16.21
C THR A 202 20.92 19.21 15.81
N THR A 203 21.12 18.58 14.64
CA THR A 203 22.47 18.27 14.13
C THR A 203 23.22 19.53 13.70
N TRP A 204 22.48 20.57 13.27
CA TRP A 204 23.04 21.84 12.80
C TRP A 204 23.23 22.91 13.89
N ALA A 205 22.82 22.66 15.13
CA ALA A 205 23.00 23.56 16.27
C ALA A 205 23.77 22.84 17.39
N PRO A 206 25.07 23.11 17.71
CA PRO A 206 26.02 24.10 17.18
C PRO A 206 27.46 23.55 16.89
N LEU A 207 28.10 24.05 15.82
CA LEU A 207 29.58 24.25 15.75
C LEU A 207 29.97 25.72 16.00
N ALA A 208 29.02 26.53 16.47
CA ALA A 208 29.18 27.95 16.73
C ALA A 208 29.36 28.25 18.22
N VAL A 209 30.22 27.52 18.93
CA VAL A 209 30.86 27.99 20.18
C VAL A 209 32.20 27.26 20.35
N SER A 210 33.29 27.91 19.93
CA SER A 210 34.63 27.81 20.53
C SER A 210 35.56 28.79 19.84
#